data_AF-A0A113RLJ7-F1
#
_entry.id   AF-A0A113RLJ7-F1
#
_cell.length_a   1.000
_cell.length_b   1.000
_cell.length_c   1.000
_cell.angle_alpha   90.00
_cell.angle_beta   90.00
_cell.angle_gamma   90.00
#
_symmetry.space_group_name_H-M   'P 1'
#
loop_
_entity.id
_entity.type
_entity.pdbx_description
1 polymer ?
#
loop_
_entity_poly.entity_id
_entity_poly.type
_entity_poly.pdbx_seq_one_letter_code
_entity_poly.pdbx_strand_id
1 'polypeptide(L)'
;MANISGALVWELTKNNNCFLKRNKTGKKEKLLCDPYNLRCKNTKNSSGLVNDNAVNIRLNKGKVVLCVKSTTKKHIRNKQLRTKNTKRAESLIEEYTKNINVPKQTLLKKYKRLSKTYRINTKSNK
;
A
#
# COMPACT_ATOMS: atom_id res chain seq x y z
N MET A 1 -25.01 9.34 -13.71
CA MET A 1 -24.27 8.14 -13.26
C MET A 1 -22.77 8.34 -13.46
N ALA A 2 -21.93 7.93 -12.52
CA ALA A 2 -20.50 7.77 -12.79
C ALA A 2 -20.30 6.49 -13.63
N ASN A 3 -19.56 6.60 -14.73
CA ASN A 3 -19.30 5.50 -15.67
C ASN A 3 -18.28 4.47 -15.13
N ILE A 4 -17.58 4.78 -14.04
CA ILE A 4 -16.56 3.93 -13.44
C ILE A 4 -16.93 3.57 -12.00
N SER A 5 -16.92 2.28 -11.69
CA SER A 5 -17.14 1.76 -10.34
C SER A 5 -15.98 0.84 -9.92
N GLY A 6 -15.66 0.78 -8.63
CA GLY A 6 -14.61 -0.11 -8.13
C GLY A 6 -14.91 -1.60 -8.41
N ALA A 7 -16.19 -1.98 -8.49
CA ALA A 7 -16.59 -3.32 -8.89
C ALA A 7 -16.24 -3.61 -10.36
N LEU A 8 -16.54 -2.67 -11.26
CA LEU A 8 -16.19 -2.79 -12.68
C LEU A 8 -14.67 -2.88 -12.87
N VAL A 9 -13.91 -2.01 -12.20
CA VAL A 9 -12.44 -2.02 -12.25
C VAL A 9 -11.87 -3.36 -11.76
N TRP A 10 -12.46 -3.96 -10.71
CA TRP A 10 -12.06 -5.27 -10.24
C TRP A 10 -12.33 -6.37 -11.26
N GLU A 11 -13.51 -6.38 -11.88
CA GLU A 11 -13.86 -7.38 -12.89
C GLU A 11 -12.91 -7.35 -14.09
N LEU A 12 -12.52 -6.15 -14.54
CA LEU A 12 -11.54 -5.96 -15.61
C LEU A 12 -10.13 -6.44 -15.21
N THR A 13 -9.72 -6.22 -13.96
CA THR A 13 -8.30 -6.37 -13.55
C THR A 13 -7.99 -7.61 -12.73
N LYS A 14 -8.98 -8.34 -12.22
CA LYS A 14 -8.78 -9.49 -11.31
C LYS A 14 -7.89 -10.58 -11.90
N ASN A 15 -7.93 -10.76 -13.22
CA ASN A 15 -7.15 -11.76 -13.95
C ASN A 15 -6.11 -11.14 -14.90
N ASN A 16 -6.28 -9.88 -15.31
CA ASN A 16 -5.40 -9.20 -16.26
C ASN A 16 -4.88 -7.89 -15.66
N ASN A 17 -3.69 -7.93 -15.05
CA ASN A 17 -3.05 -6.75 -14.46
C ASN A 17 -1.53 -6.92 -14.49
N CYS A 18 -0.78 -5.87 -14.83
CA CYS A 18 0.68 -5.88 -14.89
C CYS A 18 1.35 -6.15 -13.53
N PHE A 19 0.67 -5.81 -12.42
CA PHE A 19 1.13 -6.07 -11.07
C PHE A 19 0.79 -7.49 -10.58
N LEU A 20 0.03 -8.27 -11.36
CA LEU A 20 -0.30 -9.65 -11.02
C LEU A 20 0.90 -10.55 -11.29
N LYS A 21 1.39 -11.21 -10.24
CA LYS A 21 2.45 -12.23 -10.33
C LYS A 21 1.86 -13.58 -9.95
N ARG A 22 2.01 -14.54 -10.87
CA ARG A 22 1.56 -15.91 -10.70
C ARG A 22 2.79 -16.79 -10.63
N ASN A 23 2.84 -17.66 -9.64
CA ASN A 23 3.92 -18.62 -9.56
C ASN A 23 3.68 -19.73 -10.60
N LYS A 24 4.67 -20.03 -11.44
CA LYS A 24 4.58 -21.09 -12.46
C LYS A 24 4.75 -22.47 -11.84
N THR A 25 5.52 -22.57 -10.76
CA THR A 25 5.90 -23.81 -10.08
C THR A 25 5.56 -23.73 -8.59
N GLY A 26 4.73 -24.64 -8.09
CA GLY A 26 4.31 -24.70 -6.70
C GLY A 26 2.87 -24.21 -6.47
N LYS A 27 2.59 -23.60 -5.31
CA LYS A 27 1.24 -23.17 -4.94
C LYS A 27 0.67 -22.18 -5.96
N LYS A 28 -0.58 -22.40 -6.39
CA LYS A 28 -1.37 -21.56 -7.32
C LYS A 28 -1.78 -20.20 -6.71
N GLU A 29 -0.94 -19.60 -5.87
CA GLU A 29 -1.21 -18.29 -5.29
C GLU A 29 -0.96 -17.17 -6.31
N LYS A 30 -1.90 -16.22 -6.35
CA LYS A 30 -1.81 -15.00 -7.15
C LYS A 30 -1.44 -13.84 -6.25
N LEU A 31 -0.24 -13.29 -6.43
CA LEU A 31 0.24 -12.12 -5.69
C LEU A 31 -0.03 -10.85 -6.52
N LEU A 32 -0.42 -9.78 -5.85
CA LEU A 32 -0.64 -8.48 -6.46
C LEU A 32 0.36 -7.47 -5.90
N CYS A 33 1.35 -7.09 -6.71
CA CYS A 33 2.48 -6.24 -6.33
C CYS A 33 2.20 -4.74 -6.54
N ASP A 34 0.96 -4.30 -6.32
CA ASP A 34 0.55 -2.90 -6.47
C ASP A 34 1.19 -2.01 -5.38
N PRO A 35 1.73 -0.82 -5.72
CA PRO A 35 2.18 0.21 -4.79
C PRO A 35 1.29 0.48 -3.56
N TYR A 36 -0.02 0.35 -3.67
CA TYR A 36 -0.98 0.67 -2.61
C TYR A 36 -1.59 -0.56 -1.93
N ASN A 37 -1.15 -1.78 -2.29
CA ASN A 37 -1.59 -3.01 -1.64
C ASN A 37 -0.71 -3.35 -0.43
N LEU A 38 -1.31 -3.41 0.76
CA LEU A 38 -0.59 -3.69 2.00
C LEU A 38 -0.11 -5.14 2.11
N ARG A 39 -0.96 -6.09 1.71
CA ARG A 39 -0.77 -7.54 1.96
C ARG A 39 -0.26 -8.30 0.73
N CYS A 40 -0.13 -7.63 -0.41
CA CYS A 40 0.19 -8.22 -1.71
C CYS A 40 -0.76 -9.34 -2.17
N LYS A 41 -2.00 -9.36 -1.65
CA LYS A 41 -3.02 -10.35 -2.01
C LYS A 41 -3.83 -9.85 -3.21
N ASN A 42 -4.11 -10.74 -4.16
CA ASN A 42 -5.01 -10.43 -5.28
C ASN A 42 -6.49 -10.58 -4.86
N THR A 43 -7.00 -9.63 -4.08
CA THR A 43 -8.42 -9.56 -3.73
C THR A 43 -8.92 -8.13 -3.88
N LYS A 44 -10.24 -7.98 -4.13
CA LYS A 44 -10.89 -6.68 -4.29
C LYS A 44 -10.54 -5.71 -3.14
N ASN A 45 -10.68 -6.18 -1.89
CA ASN A 45 -10.44 -5.37 -0.69
C ASN A 45 -8.96 -5.04 -0.46
N SER A 46 -8.03 -5.78 -1.05
CA SER A 46 -6.59 -5.53 -0.92
C SER A 46 -6.05 -4.63 -2.03
N SER A 47 -6.75 -4.57 -3.16
CA SER A 47 -6.28 -3.90 -4.37
C SER A 47 -6.33 -2.39 -4.20
N GLY A 48 -5.17 -1.75 -4.39
CA GLY A 48 -5.04 -0.31 -4.31
C GLY A 48 -5.63 0.41 -5.52
N LEU A 49 -5.70 -0.27 -6.66
CA LEU A 49 -6.39 0.21 -7.85
C LEU A 49 -7.91 0.35 -7.61
N VAL A 50 -8.51 -0.66 -6.96
CA VAL A 50 -9.95 -0.75 -6.75
C VAL A 50 -10.44 0.13 -5.60
N ASN A 51 -9.71 0.15 -4.48
CA ASN A 51 -10.12 0.90 -3.31
C ASN A 51 -9.90 2.40 -3.51
N ASP A 52 -10.87 3.22 -3.09
CA ASP A 52 -10.77 4.69 -3.14
C ASP A 52 -9.69 5.22 -2.19
N ASN A 53 -9.65 4.70 -0.97
CA ASN A 53 -8.66 5.03 0.02
C ASN A 53 -7.78 3.81 0.29
N ALA A 54 -6.46 3.98 0.19
CA ALA A 54 -5.51 2.90 0.42
C ALA A 54 -4.21 3.44 1.02
N VAL A 55 -3.63 2.67 1.93
CA VAL A 55 -2.35 2.98 2.56
C VAL A 55 -1.44 1.78 2.48
N ASN A 56 -0.17 2.04 2.13
CA ASN A 56 0.86 1.04 2.09
C ASN A 56 2.19 1.59 2.59
N ILE A 57 3.05 0.70 3.08
CA ILE A 57 4.44 1.01 3.38
C ILE A 57 5.31 0.20 2.43
N ARG A 58 6.17 0.89 1.68
CA ARG A 58 7.08 0.26 0.72
C ARG A 58 8.47 0.85 0.83
N LEU A 59 9.42 0.13 0.26
CA LEU A 59 10.71 0.72 -0.06
C LEU A 59 10.60 1.48 -1.38
N ASN A 60 11.19 2.67 -1.45
CA ASN A 60 11.37 3.41 -2.68
C ASN A 60 12.77 4.03 -2.66
N LYS A 61 13.59 3.72 -3.67
CA LYS A 61 14.98 4.23 -3.80
C LYS A 61 15.79 4.15 -2.49
N GLY A 62 15.77 2.97 -1.84
CA GLY A 62 16.49 2.71 -0.58
C GLY A 62 15.89 3.34 0.68
N LYS A 63 14.75 4.03 0.60
CA LYS A 63 14.08 4.67 1.74
C LYS A 63 12.71 4.03 1.98
N VAL A 64 12.31 3.91 3.25
CA VAL A 64 10.93 3.54 3.56
C VAL A 64 10.02 4.74 3.31
N VAL A 65 8.91 4.51 2.61
CA VAL A 65 7.90 5.52 2.31
C VAL A 65 6.51 4.98 2.63
N LEU A 66 5.67 5.86 3.18
CA LEU A 66 4.24 5.66 3.31
C LEU A 66 3.57 6.14 2.02
N CYS A 67 2.93 5.23 1.30
CA CYS A 67 2.12 5.54 0.14
C CYS A 67 0.67 5.67 0.57
N VAL A 68 0.05 6.79 0.23
CA VAL A 68 -1.34 7.09 0.54
C VAL A 68 -2.06 7.41 -0.75
N LYS A 69 -3.16 6.71 -0.99
CA LYS A 69 -4.16 7.04 -2.00
C LYS A 69 -5.39 7.53 -1.25
N SER A 70 -5.90 8.69 -1.64
CA SER A 70 -7.20 9.17 -1.20
C SER A 70 -7.97 9.69 -2.38
N THR A 71 -9.18 9.17 -2.58
CA THR A 71 -10.11 9.68 -3.57
C THR A 71 -11.09 10.62 -2.88
N THR A 72 -11.14 11.85 -3.37
CA THR A 72 -12.25 12.78 -3.13
C THR A 72 -13.11 12.86 -4.38
N LYS A 73 -14.39 13.26 -4.27
CA LYS A 73 -15.45 13.17 -5.31
C LYS A 73 -15.02 13.28 -6.78
N LYS A 74 -14.02 14.12 -7.12
CA LYS A 74 -13.50 14.30 -8.49
C LYS A 74 -11.98 14.20 -8.64
N HIS A 75 -11.25 13.86 -7.57
CA HIS A 75 -9.78 13.90 -7.59
C HIS A 75 -9.16 12.78 -6.77
N ILE A 76 -8.26 12.04 -7.43
CA ILE A 76 -7.42 11.02 -6.81
C ILE A 76 -6.12 11.70 -6.39
N ARG A 77 -5.85 11.71 -5.09
CA ARG A 77 -4.61 12.25 -4.52
C ARG A 77 -3.71 11.09 -4.10
N ASN A 78 -2.58 10.99 -4.81
CA ASN A 78 -1.52 10.03 -4.54
C ASN A 78 -0.36 10.75 -3.85
N LYS A 79 -0.05 10.35 -2.62
CA LYS A 79 1.07 10.91 -1.84
C LYS A 79 2.08 9.81 -1.51
N GLN A 80 3.35 10.17 -1.54
CA GLN A 80 4.45 9.35 -1.03
C GLN A 80 5.21 10.15 0.02
N LEU A 81 5.18 9.68 1.26
CA LEU A 81 5.70 10.38 2.42
C LEU A 81 6.88 9.60 2.99
N ARG A 82 8.05 10.23 3.09
CA ARG A 82 9.25 9.57 3.60
C ARG A 82 9.14 9.34 5.11
N THR A 83 9.34 8.10 5.54
CA THR A 83 9.42 7.74 6.95
C THR A 83 10.90 7.67 7.35
N LYS A 84 11.41 8.76 7.94
CA LYS A 84 12.83 8.87 8.35
C LYS A 84 13.15 7.98 9.56
N ASN A 85 12.26 7.97 10.54
CA ASN A 85 12.40 7.26 11.80
C ASN A 85 11.05 6.61 12.20
N THR A 86 11.07 5.78 13.24
CA THR A 86 9.87 5.08 13.76
C THR A 86 8.79 6.07 14.20
N LYS A 87 9.17 7.11 14.96
CA LYS A 87 8.23 8.14 15.47
C LYS A 87 7.51 8.87 14.33
N ARG A 88 8.23 9.25 13.27
CA ARG A 88 7.65 9.89 12.08
C ARG A 88 6.76 8.93 11.30
N ALA A 89 7.11 7.64 11.25
CA ALA A 89 6.24 6.63 10.65
C ALA A 89 4.93 6.50 11.43
N GLU A 90 4.99 6.47 12.76
CA GLU A 90 3.82 6.41 13.63
C GLU A 90 2.91 7.63 13.46
N SER A 91 3.47 8.84 13.46
CA SER A 91 2.67 10.07 13.28
C SER A 91 2.02 10.14 11.90
N LEU A 92 2.76 9.75 10.84
CA LEU A 92 2.20 9.68 9.49
C LEU A 92 1.12 8.62 9.35
N ILE A 93 1.31 7.43 9.94
CA ILE A 93 0.29 6.39 9.89
C ILE A 93 -0.99 6.93 10.55
N GLU A 94 -0.88 7.51 11.74
CA GLU A 94 -2.02 8.03 12.50
C GLU A 94 -2.78 9.15 11.78
N GLU A 95 -2.07 10.05 11.10
CA GLU A 95 -2.66 11.10 10.27
C GLU A 95 -3.49 10.52 9.12
N TYR A 96 -2.96 9.52 8.40
CA TYR A 96 -3.52 9.05 7.14
C TYR A 96 -4.39 7.78 7.23
N THR A 97 -4.46 7.09 8.37
CA THR A 97 -5.33 5.91 8.54
C THR A 97 -6.73 6.20 9.06
N LYS A 98 -7.07 7.44 9.43
CA LYS A 98 -8.37 7.77 10.06
C LYS A 98 -9.59 7.27 9.26
N ASN A 99 -9.51 7.33 7.93
CA ASN A 99 -10.62 6.98 7.02
C ASN A 99 -10.43 5.61 6.35
N ILE A 100 -9.56 4.75 6.88
CA ILE A 100 -9.16 3.49 6.25
C ILE A 100 -9.30 2.34 7.24
N ASN A 101 -9.95 1.27 6.79
CA ASN A 101 -10.12 0.04 7.57
C ASN A 101 -8.85 -0.84 7.54
N VAL A 102 -7.74 -0.31 8.07
CA VAL A 102 -6.47 -1.03 8.19
C VAL A 102 -5.92 -0.85 9.60
N PRO A 103 -5.60 -1.94 10.33
CA PRO A 103 -5.03 -1.83 11.66
C PRO A 103 -3.65 -1.16 11.65
N LYS A 104 -3.46 -0.13 12.50
CA LYS A 104 -2.19 0.59 12.70
C LYS A 104 -1.03 -0.38 12.98
N GLN A 105 -1.27 -1.43 13.79
CA GLN A 105 -0.25 -2.42 14.14
C GLN A 105 0.29 -3.16 12.90
N THR A 106 -0.55 -3.41 11.89
CA THR A 106 -0.13 -4.12 10.67
C THR A 106 0.86 -3.27 9.86
N LEU A 107 0.58 -1.96 9.75
CA LEU A 107 1.46 -1.01 9.08
C LEU A 107 2.79 -0.88 9.83
N LEU A 108 2.75 -0.71 11.15
CA LEU A 108 3.96 -0.63 11.97
C LEU A 108 4.81 -1.91 11.89
N LYS A 109 4.17 -3.09 11.88
CA LYS A 109 4.88 -4.37 11.69
C LYS A 109 5.58 -4.42 10.32
N LYS A 110 4.90 -3.96 9.26
CA LYS A 110 5.50 -3.88 7.91
C LYS A 110 6.66 -2.89 7.85
N TYR A 111 6.52 -1.72 8.48
CA TYR A 111 7.59 -0.72 8.61
C TYR A 111 8.83 -1.31 9.30
N LYS A 112 8.65 -1.90 10.50
CA LYS A 112 9.74 -2.53 11.27
C LYS A 112 10.45 -3.62 10.48
N ARG A 113 9.70 -4.43 9.73
CA ARG A 113 10.27 -5.45 8.85
C ARG A 113 11.14 -4.81 7.78
N LEU A 114 10.62 -3.82 7.05
CA LEU A 114 11.37 -3.14 5.98
C LEU A 114 12.61 -2.41 6.51
N SER A 115 12.49 -1.69 7.63
CA SER A 115 13.64 -0.98 8.21
C SER A 115 14.75 -1.94 8.63
N LYS A 116 14.39 -3.12 9.18
CA LYS A 116 15.34 -4.17 9.55
C LYS A 116 16.00 -4.79 8.32
N THR A 117 15.22 -5.19 7.31
CA THR A 117 15.73 -5.85 6.10
C THR A 117 16.70 -4.97 5.33
N TYR A 118 16.42 -3.67 5.22
CA TYR A 118 17.26 -2.73 4.46
C TYR A 118 18.25 -1.94 5.33
N ARG A 119 18.43 -2.34 6.60
CA ARG A 119 19.33 -1.68 7.59
C ARG A 119 19.21 -0.15 7.60
N ILE A 120 17.99 0.36 7.47
CA ILE A 120 17.76 1.80 7.40
C ILE A 120 17.96 2.36 8.80
N ASN A 121 18.99 3.20 8.96
CA ASN A 121 19.38 3.74 10.26
C ASN A 121 18.25 4.61 10.83
N THR A 122 17.51 4.06 11.80
CA THR A 122 16.36 4.72 12.43
C THR A 122 16.76 5.86 13.38
N LYS A 123 18.06 6.02 13.66
CA LYS A 123 18.62 6.98 14.62
C LYS A 123 19.13 8.30 14.02
N SER A 124 19.05 8.51 12.71
CA SER A 124 19.56 9.75 12.09
C SER A 124 18.57 10.91 12.26
N ASN A 125 18.62 11.54 13.44
CA ASN A 125 18.32 12.95 13.62
C ASN A 125 19.67 13.69 13.54
N LYS A 126 20.04 14.15 12.36
CA LYS A 126 20.92 15.31 12.17
C LYS A 126 20.19 16.22 11.20
#